data_AF-A0A1I5L7E3-F1
#
_entry.id   AF-A0A1I5L7E3-F1
#
_cell.length_a   1.000
_cell.length_b   1.000
_cell.length_c   1.000
_cell.angle_alpha   90.00
_cell.angle_beta   90.00
_cell.angle_gamma   90.00
#
_symmetry.space_group_name_H-M   'P 1'
#
loop_
_entity.id
_entity.type
_entity.pdbx_description
1 polymer ?
#
loop_
_entity_poly.entity_id
_entity_poly.type
_entity_poly.pdbx_seq_one_letter_code
_entity_poly.pdbx_strand_id
1 'polypeptide(L)'
;MERSAGILLPIFSLPSPYGIGSLGREARVFADFLHAAGQRWWQILPVGPTGAGNSPYTSVSTFAGNPLLIDLELLEEEGLLDHADLKAAVVPAGDQIDYAALRKSRTLLLRKAFFRGYSRNTAAVQRFIEQNVWVKEYALYMASKENFGNRAWPDWPDEALRRHVPEAVKRYRRELREAVAFHTYVQYLFFTQWAALKRDVNHRGIRLIGDLPIYVSLDSSDTWSERREFLLDSDGKPAKVAGVPPDYFSEEGQLWGNPLYDWKAQQADGFGWWIRRVEGASRLFDAIRIDHFRAFEHYWAVPSSAKSAKEGNWEQGPGMALLGVLTGWFPQITYIAEDLGLLTDAVHQLRDEAGLPGMKVLEFAFSGPDNAYLPHHYTPHCICYTGTHDNDTLLGWYDHAAPEERAFAEQYLGVSGREAVRRGLLRLGQGSVAELFVAQMQDYLALGCQARINVPGVAGGNWRWNMLPGQLTEDLAGEIREMTACYGRCSPTDTRYDG
;
A
#
# COMPACT_ATOMS: atom_id res chain seq x y z
N MET A 1 14.03 -2.19 -14.86
CA MET A 1 13.61 -0.77 -14.92
C MET A 1 14.77 0.08 -15.44
N GLU A 2 14.51 1.27 -16.00
CA GLU A 2 15.59 2.23 -16.29
C GLU A 2 16.10 2.89 -15.00
N ARG A 3 17.38 3.27 -14.98
CA ARG A 3 17.99 4.01 -13.87
C ARG A 3 17.17 5.26 -13.54
N SER A 4 16.55 5.30 -12.36
CA SER A 4 15.63 6.36 -11.98
C SER A 4 15.54 6.59 -10.47
N ALA A 5 14.80 7.61 -10.05
CA ALA A 5 14.49 7.90 -8.66
C ALA A 5 12.98 8.05 -8.43
N GLY A 6 12.55 7.87 -7.19
CA GLY A 6 11.17 8.07 -6.76
C GLY A 6 11.04 8.49 -5.30
N ILE A 7 9.81 8.84 -4.92
CA ILE A 7 9.47 9.18 -3.54
C ILE A 7 8.34 8.29 -3.04
N LEU A 8 8.52 7.75 -1.84
CA LEU A 8 7.47 7.07 -1.07
C LEU A 8 6.68 8.12 -0.29
N LEU A 9 5.42 8.30 -0.65
CA LEU A 9 4.47 9.13 0.08
C LEU A 9 3.06 8.51 -0.05
N PRO A 10 2.45 7.99 1.03
CA PRO A 10 1.08 7.50 0.94
C PRO A 10 0.10 8.62 0.58
N ILE A 11 -0.93 8.31 -0.22
CA ILE A 11 -1.94 9.32 -0.62
C ILE A 11 -2.59 9.97 0.61
N PHE A 12 -2.85 9.18 1.67
CA PHE A 12 -3.45 9.71 2.90
C PHE A 12 -2.60 10.79 3.59
N SER A 13 -1.28 10.82 3.34
CA SER A 13 -0.33 11.78 3.92
C SER A 13 -0.19 13.07 3.10
N LEU A 14 -0.96 13.27 2.03
CA LEU A 14 -0.97 14.53 1.29
C LEU A 14 -1.72 15.63 2.08
N PRO A 15 -1.22 16.89 2.06
CA PRO A 15 -1.74 17.99 2.86
C PRO A 15 -3.09 18.49 2.33
N SER A 16 -4.18 17.88 2.77
CA SER A 16 -5.55 18.24 2.39
C SER A 16 -6.27 19.06 3.47
N PRO A 17 -7.08 20.07 3.10
CA PRO A 17 -7.89 20.82 4.05
C PRO A 17 -9.03 19.99 4.67
N TYR A 18 -9.27 18.78 4.16
CA TYR A 18 -10.33 17.87 4.61
C TYR A 18 -9.82 16.71 5.47
N GLY A 19 -8.61 16.83 6.02
CA GLY A 19 -8.05 16.02 7.12
C GLY A 19 -7.35 14.73 6.73
N ILE A 20 -7.39 14.39 5.45
CA ILE A 20 -6.67 13.27 4.86
C ILE A 20 -6.46 13.57 3.39
N GLY A 21 -5.29 13.21 2.87
CA GLY A 21 -5.02 13.35 1.44
C GLY A 21 -6.01 12.58 0.55
N SER A 22 -6.28 13.14 -0.62
CA SER A 22 -7.32 12.67 -1.55
C SER A 22 -6.76 12.48 -2.98
N LEU A 23 -7.60 11.98 -3.88
CA LEU A 23 -7.30 11.81 -5.31
C LEU A 23 -7.46 13.12 -6.12
N GLY A 24 -7.52 14.25 -5.43
CA GLY A 24 -7.86 15.57 -5.97
C GLY A 24 -6.67 16.43 -6.35
N ARG A 25 -6.74 17.71 -5.99
CA ARG A 25 -5.76 18.74 -6.34
C ARG A 25 -4.40 18.47 -5.70
N GLU A 26 -4.37 18.06 -4.45
CA GLU A 26 -3.14 17.84 -3.65
C GLU A 26 -2.27 16.74 -4.27
N ALA A 27 -2.90 15.66 -4.76
CA ALA A 27 -2.19 14.59 -5.47
C ALA A 27 -1.59 15.08 -6.80
N ARG A 28 -2.26 15.99 -7.50
CA ARG A 28 -1.74 16.60 -8.75
C ARG A 28 -0.59 17.56 -8.46
N VAL A 29 -0.71 18.38 -7.40
CA VAL A 29 0.37 19.25 -6.94
C VAL A 29 1.60 18.43 -6.54
N PHE A 30 1.41 17.29 -5.87
CA PHE A 30 2.53 16.40 -5.56
C PHE A 30 3.15 15.79 -6.82
N ALA A 31 2.35 15.40 -7.82
CA ALA A 31 2.88 14.93 -9.10
C ALA A 31 3.67 16.02 -9.85
N ASP A 32 3.23 17.27 -9.80
CA ASP A 32 3.98 18.43 -10.32
C ASP A 32 5.31 18.61 -9.58
N PHE A 33 5.30 18.49 -8.24
CA PHE A 33 6.51 18.52 -7.41
C PHE A 33 7.48 17.40 -7.77
N LEU A 34 7.01 16.17 -7.95
CA LEU A 34 7.84 15.03 -8.36
C LEU A 34 8.51 15.28 -9.71
N HIS A 35 7.75 15.80 -10.67
CA HIS A 35 8.28 16.16 -11.98
C HIS A 35 9.35 17.24 -11.88
N ALA A 36 9.10 18.32 -11.11
CA ALA A 36 10.07 19.37 -10.87
C ALA A 36 11.35 18.84 -10.19
N ALA A 37 11.21 17.92 -9.24
CA ALA A 37 12.28 17.25 -8.52
C ALA A 37 13.04 16.18 -9.34
N GLY A 38 12.72 15.99 -10.62
CA GLY A 38 13.36 15.00 -11.49
C GLY A 38 13.04 13.53 -11.15
N GLN A 39 12.01 13.31 -10.33
CA GLN A 39 11.56 11.97 -9.95
C GLN A 39 10.74 11.35 -11.08
N ARG A 40 10.75 10.02 -11.18
CA ARG A 40 9.95 9.27 -12.16
C ARG A 40 8.92 8.35 -11.54
N TRP A 41 9.08 8.05 -10.25
CA TRP A 41 8.20 7.14 -9.53
C TRP A 41 7.60 7.78 -8.30
N TRP A 42 6.31 7.58 -8.13
CA TRP A 42 5.60 7.81 -6.88
C TRP A 42 5.21 6.46 -6.30
N GLN A 43 5.83 6.08 -5.19
CA GLN A 43 5.42 4.89 -4.47
C GLN A 43 4.40 5.25 -3.41
N ILE A 44 3.34 4.44 -3.36
CA ILE A 44 2.21 4.56 -2.45
C ILE A 44 2.01 3.25 -1.70
N LEU A 45 1.25 3.33 -0.62
CA LEU A 45 0.78 2.16 0.13
C LEU A 45 -0.53 1.62 -0.46
N PRO A 46 -1.04 0.47 0.02
CA PRO A 46 -2.31 -0.05 -0.44
C PRO A 46 -3.43 1.00 -0.30
N VAL A 47 -4.27 1.10 -1.33
CA VAL A 47 -5.32 2.14 -1.41
C VAL A 47 -6.72 1.60 -1.09
N GLY A 48 -6.79 0.39 -0.54
CA GLY A 48 -8.04 -0.24 -0.12
C GLY A 48 -8.61 0.36 1.15
N PRO A 49 -9.92 0.15 1.44
CA PRO A 49 -10.53 0.63 2.67
C PRO A 49 -9.83 0.01 3.88
N THR A 50 -9.37 0.84 4.82
CA THR A 50 -8.54 0.38 5.93
C THR A 50 -9.37 -0.32 7.01
N GLY A 51 -8.82 -1.42 7.55
CA GLY A 51 -9.42 -2.22 8.61
C GLY A 51 -8.90 -1.86 9.99
N ALA A 52 -8.60 -2.89 10.80
CA ALA A 52 -8.10 -2.75 12.16
C ALA A 52 -6.83 -1.87 12.21
N GLY A 53 -6.76 -0.98 13.21
CA GLY A 53 -5.64 -0.05 13.38
C GLY A 53 -5.52 1.02 12.29
N ASN A 54 -6.49 1.13 11.38
CA ASN A 54 -6.42 1.93 10.15
C ASN A 54 -5.30 1.50 9.19
N SER A 55 -4.80 0.26 9.31
CA SER A 55 -3.75 -0.23 8.43
C SER A 55 -4.26 -0.41 6.99
N PRO A 56 -3.51 0.07 5.99
CA PRO A 56 -3.70 -0.29 4.58
C PRO A 56 -3.60 -1.79 4.30
N TYR A 57 -2.84 -2.53 5.13
CA TYR A 57 -2.57 -3.96 4.97
C TYR A 57 -3.64 -4.86 5.59
N THR A 58 -4.60 -4.30 6.33
CA THR A 58 -5.72 -5.04 6.94
C THR A 58 -7.05 -4.74 6.23
N SER A 59 -7.00 -4.47 4.93
CA SER A 59 -8.18 -4.04 4.17
C SER A 59 -9.33 -5.05 4.19
N VAL A 60 -10.56 -4.54 4.14
CA VAL A 60 -11.79 -5.34 3.99
C VAL A 60 -12.03 -5.82 2.55
N SER A 61 -11.20 -5.39 1.61
CA SER A 61 -11.18 -5.92 0.24
C SER A 61 -9.83 -5.65 -0.42
N THR A 62 -9.24 -6.65 -1.07
CA THR A 62 -8.05 -6.42 -1.90
C THR A 62 -8.33 -5.70 -3.21
N PHE A 63 -9.60 -5.55 -3.60
CA PHE A 63 -10.02 -4.94 -4.87
C PHE A 63 -10.58 -3.52 -4.69
N ALA A 64 -11.26 -3.24 -3.58
CA ALA A 64 -11.93 -1.96 -3.37
C ALA A 64 -10.94 -0.80 -3.17
N GLY A 65 -11.40 0.42 -3.43
CA GLY A 65 -10.73 1.66 -3.08
C GLY A 65 -11.27 2.28 -1.80
N ASN A 66 -10.40 2.96 -1.06
CA ASN A 66 -10.72 3.59 0.21
C ASN A 66 -11.62 4.83 0.02
N PRO A 67 -12.86 4.82 0.57
CA PRO A 67 -13.78 5.97 0.47
C PRO A 67 -13.24 7.28 1.05
N LEU A 68 -12.27 7.21 1.98
CA LEU A 68 -11.66 8.40 2.58
C LEU A 68 -10.78 9.17 1.59
N LEU A 69 -10.28 8.52 0.55
CA LEU A 69 -9.41 9.15 -0.46
C LEU A 69 -10.22 9.86 -1.55
N ILE A 70 -11.55 9.70 -1.58
CA ILE A 70 -12.41 10.42 -2.53
C ILE A 70 -12.34 11.91 -2.23
N ASP A 71 -11.97 12.67 -3.25
CA ASP A 71 -11.82 14.11 -3.19
C ASP A 71 -13.17 14.82 -3.17
N LEU A 72 -13.34 15.79 -2.27
CA LEU A 72 -14.60 16.51 -2.08
C LEU A 72 -14.78 17.65 -3.08
N GLU A 73 -13.70 18.28 -3.54
CA GLU A 73 -13.75 19.38 -4.51
C GLU A 73 -14.21 18.86 -5.87
N LEU A 74 -13.69 17.70 -6.30
CA LEU A 74 -14.19 17.02 -7.50
C LEU A 74 -15.68 16.64 -7.37
N LEU A 75 -16.17 16.29 -6.17
CA LEU A 75 -17.60 16.04 -5.98
C LEU A 75 -18.44 17.33 -6.03
N GLU A 76 -17.89 18.47 -5.59
CA GLU A 76 -18.53 19.78 -5.76
C GLU A 76 -18.60 20.17 -7.25
N GLU A 77 -17.50 20.01 -7.99
CA GLU A 77 -17.42 20.28 -9.43
C GLU A 77 -18.46 19.47 -10.24
N GLU A 78 -18.75 18.23 -9.84
CA GLU A 78 -19.78 17.38 -10.46
C GLU A 78 -21.23 17.72 -10.01
N GLY A 79 -21.38 18.68 -9.08
CA GLY A 79 -22.65 19.04 -8.46
C GLY A 79 -23.22 17.94 -7.57
N LEU A 80 -22.35 17.11 -6.98
CA LEU A 80 -22.72 16.06 -6.02
C LEU A 80 -22.62 16.57 -4.57
N LEU A 81 -21.74 17.53 -4.31
CA LEU A 81 -21.67 18.31 -3.08
C LEU A 81 -21.89 19.79 -3.39
N ASP A 82 -22.23 20.58 -2.37
CA ASP A 82 -22.30 22.03 -2.48
C ASP A 82 -21.22 22.72 -1.62
N HIS A 83 -21.01 24.01 -1.84
CA HIS A 83 -19.98 24.76 -1.13
C HIS A 83 -20.15 24.76 0.40
N ALA A 84 -21.39 24.66 0.89
CA ALA A 84 -21.64 24.59 2.33
C ALA A 84 -21.23 23.23 2.90
N ASP A 85 -21.40 22.15 2.14
CA ASP A 85 -20.89 20.81 2.46
C ASP A 85 -19.37 20.82 2.66
N LEU A 86 -18.62 21.43 1.73
CA LEU A 86 -17.16 21.50 1.79
C LEU A 86 -16.69 22.39 2.95
N LYS A 87 -17.29 23.56 3.12
CA LYS A 87 -16.95 24.48 4.22
C LYS A 87 -17.13 23.81 5.59
N ALA A 88 -18.15 22.96 5.75
CA ALA A 88 -18.38 22.20 6.98
C ALA A 88 -17.43 21.01 7.16
N ALA A 89 -16.76 20.55 6.09
CA ALA A 89 -15.83 19.44 6.08
C ALA A 89 -14.37 19.85 6.34
N VAL A 90 -14.07 21.15 6.29
CA VAL A 90 -12.72 21.68 6.56
C VAL A 90 -12.31 21.30 7.98
N VAL A 91 -11.09 20.79 8.13
CA VAL A 91 -10.45 20.55 9.42
C VAL A 91 -9.20 21.43 9.56
N PRO A 92 -8.79 21.76 10.79
CA PRO A 92 -7.52 22.44 11.01
C PRO A 92 -6.35 21.65 10.41
N ALA A 93 -5.39 22.35 9.81
CA ALA A 93 -4.16 21.74 9.33
C ALA A 93 -3.42 21.08 10.50
N GLY A 94 -2.95 19.85 10.28
CA GLY A 94 -2.23 19.07 11.26
C GLY A 94 -1.44 17.95 10.60
N ASP A 95 -0.45 17.45 11.34
CA ASP A 95 0.46 16.38 10.93
C ASP A 95 -0.06 14.99 11.32
N GLN A 96 -1.28 14.89 11.84
CA GLN A 96 -1.90 13.65 12.31
C GLN A 96 -3.34 13.53 11.82
N ILE A 97 -3.65 12.39 11.22
CA ILE A 97 -5.01 12.05 10.74
C ILE A 97 -5.88 11.59 11.92
N ASP A 98 -7.10 12.13 12.00
CA ASP A 98 -8.17 11.62 12.87
C ASP A 98 -9.16 10.76 12.06
N TYR A 99 -8.83 9.47 11.91
CA TYR A 99 -9.66 8.53 11.17
C TYR A 99 -11.08 8.38 11.74
N ALA A 100 -11.26 8.51 13.06
CA ALA A 100 -12.56 8.33 13.69
C ALA A 100 -13.51 9.48 13.31
N ALA A 101 -13.03 10.72 13.41
CA ALA A 101 -13.77 11.90 12.97
C ALA A 101 -14.06 11.84 11.47
N LEU A 102 -13.07 11.48 10.65
CA LEU A 102 -13.19 11.42 9.20
C LEU A 102 -14.18 10.37 8.71
N ARG A 103 -14.17 9.16 9.25
CA ARG A 103 -15.15 8.12 8.85
C ARG A 103 -16.59 8.60 9.09
N LYS A 104 -16.84 9.30 10.21
CA LYS A 104 -18.15 9.85 10.53
C LYS A 104 -18.57 10.95 9.55
N SER A 105 -17.71 11.94 9.30
CA SER A 105 -18.04 13.06 8.41
C SER A 105 -18.14 12.62 6.95
N ARG A 106 -17.19 11.80 6.48
CA ARG A 106 -17.10 11.37 5.07
C ARG A 106 -18.29 10.50 4.66
N THR A 107 -18.77 9.62 5.54
CA THR A 107 -19.94 8.80 5.25
C THR A 107 -21.18 9.65 4.97
N LEU A 108 -21.38 10.74 5.72
CA LEU A 108 -22.52 11.65 5.51
C LEU A 108 -22.41 12.37 4.16
N LEU A 109 -21.23 12.86 3.81
CA LEU A 109 -20.98 13.54 2.54
C LEU A 109 -21.18 12.59 1.35
N LEU A 110 -20.62 11.39 1.41
CA LEU A 110 -20.79 10.38 0.36
C LEU A 110 -22.24 9.95 0.19
N ARG A 111 -23.04 9.92 1.27
CA ARG A 111 -24.49 9.67 1.16
C ARG A 111 -25.19 10.81 0.42
N LYS A 112 -24.84 12.08 0.67
CA LYS A 112 -25.38 13.22 -0.11
C LYS A 112 -25.02 13.08 -1.60
N ALA A 113 -23.76 12.77 -1.90
CA ALA A 113 -23.30 12.54 -3.26
C ALA A 113 -24.05 11.38 -3.95
N PHE A 114 -24.31 10.29 -3.22
CA PHE A 114 -25.13 9.17 -3.70
C PHE A 114 -26.55 9.60 -4.06
N PHE A 115 -27.26 10.29 -3.15
CA PHE A 115 -28.63 10.74 -3.41
C PHE A 115 -28.73 11.71 -4.59
N ARG A 116 -27.73 12.57 -4.77
CA ARG A 116 -27.68 13.55 -5.86
C ARG A 116 -27.22 12.95 -7.19
N GLY A 117 -26.39 11.90 -7.18
CA GLY A 117 -25.66 11.43 -8.36
C GLY A 117 -26.04 10.05 -8.91
N TYR A 118 -26.52 9.12 -8.09
CA TYR A 118 -26.67 7.72 -8.50
C TYR A 118 -27.62 7.53 -9.71
N SER A 119 -28.77 8.22 -9.69
CA SER A 119 -29.74 8.19 -10.79
C SER A 119 -29.20 8.85 -12.07
N ARG A 120 -28.42 9.94 -11.94
CA ARG A 120 -27.75 10.61 -13.07
C ARG A 120 -26.70 9.72 -13.73
N ASN A 121 -26.03 8.90 -12.93
CA ASN A 121 -24.88 8.08 -13.34
C ASN A 121 -25.24 6.60 -13.63
N THR A 122 -26.53 6.24 -13.73
CA THR A 122 -26.96 4.83 -13.81
C THR A 122 -26.25 4.01 -14.89
N ALA A 123 -26.12 4.54 -16.11
CA ALA A 123 -25.45 3.83 -17.21
C ALA A 123 -23.94 3.65 -16.97
N ALA A 124 -23.26 4.65 -16.38
CA ALA A 124 -21.84 4.58 -16.07
C ALA A 124 -21.57 3.61 -14.92
N VAL A 125 -22.41 3.64 -13.89
CA VAL A 125 -22.35 2.69 -12.76
C VAL A 125 -22.60 1.26 -13.24
N GLN A 126 -23.55 1.03 -14.15
CA GLN A 126 -23.79 -0.30 -14.70
C GLN A 126 -22.58 -0.84 -15.45
N ARG A 127 -21.93 -0.02 -16.30
CA ARG A 127 -20.67 -0.40 -16.96
C ARG A 127 -19.56 -0.70 -15.97
N PHE A 128 -19.45 0.10 -14.90
CA PHE A 128 -18.47 -0.14 -13.84
C PHE A 128 -18.69 -1.50 -13.16
N ILE A 129 -19.94 -1.86 -12.85
CA ILE A 129 -20.30 -3.17 -12.27
C ILE A 129 -19.93 -4.33 -13.20
N GLU A 130 -20.13 -4.17 -14.51
CA GLU A 130 -19.80 -5.19 -15.52
C GLU A 130 -18.29 -5.40 -15.65
N GLN A 131 -17.50 -4.32 -15.57
CA GLN A 131 -16.04 -4.35 -15.65
C GLN A 131 -15.36 -4.79 -14.34
N ASN A 132 -16.08 -4.71 -13.22
CA ASN A 132 -15.57 -4.93 -11.87
C ASN A 132 -16.53 -5.83 -11.07
N VAL A 133 -16.66 -7.09 -11.50
CA VAL A 133 -17.63 -8.04 -10.92
C VAL A 133 -17.50 -8.23 -9.40
N TRP A 134 -16.29 -8.08 -8.86
CA TRP A 134 -15.98 -8.12 -7.42
C TRP A 134 -16.81 -7.11 -6.61
N VAL A 135 -17.23 -5.99 -7.22
CA VAL A 135 -17.98 -4.93 -6.50
C VAL A 135 -19.31 -5.45 -5.96
N LYS A 136 -19.92 -6.44 -6.62
CA LYS A 136 -21.20 -7.03 -6.19
C LYS A 136 -21.07 -7.74 -4.85
N GLU A 137 -19.95 -8.43 -4.63
CA GLU A 137 -19.67 -9.12 -3.37
C GLU A 137 -19.20 -8.11 -2.32
N TYR A 138 -18.31 -7.18 -2.67
CA TYR A 138 -17.87 -6.11 -1.77
C TYR A 138 -19.03 -5.26 -1.23
N ALA A 139 -19.90 -4.77 -2.11
CA ALA A 139 -21.00 -3.89 -1.71
C ALA A 139 -22.04 -4.61 -0.85
N LEU A 140 -22.30 -5.90 -1.13
CA LEU A 140 -23.15 -6.73 -0.29
C LEU A 140 -22.50 -7.01 1.06
N TYR A 141 -21.21 -7.34 1.08
CA TYR A 141 -20.45 -7.55 2.30
C TYR A 141 -20.52 -6.31 3.22
N MET A 142 -20.25 -5.12 2.67
CA MET A 142 -20.30 -3.87 3.44
C MET A 142 -21.71 -3.57 3.96
N ALA A 143 -22.74 -3.74 3.12
CA ALA A 143 -24.13 -3.56 3.54
C ALA A 143 -24.54 -4.54 4.64
N SER A 144 -24.15 -5.82 4.52
CA SER A 144 -24.42 -6.85 5.52
C SER A 144 -23.67 -6.59 6.83
N LYS A 145 -22.40 -6.17 6.73
CA LYS A 145 -21.57 -5.78 7.88
C LYS A 145 -22.23 -4.65 8.67
N GLU A 146 -22.68 -3.59 7.99
CA GLU A 146 -23.43 -2.49 8.62
C GLU A 146 -24.75 -2.97 9.26
N ASN A 147 -25.51 -3.81 8.54
CA ASN A 147 -26.78 -4.37 9.01
C ASN A 147 -26.61 -5.22 10.29
N PHE A 148 -25.46 -5.87 10.48
CA PHE A 148 -25.15 -6.66 11.67
C PHE A 148 -24.29 -5.91 12.69
N GLY A 149 -24.29 -4.57 12.67
CA GLY A 149 -23.62 -3.76 13.68
C GLY A 149 -22.08 -3.81 13.59
N ASN A 150 -21.56 -3.86 12.37
CA ASN A 150 -20.14 -3.91 12.02
C ASN A 150 -19.38 -5.17 12.48
N ARG A 151 -20.08 -6.24 12.84
CA ARG A 151 -19.48 -7.53 13.18
C ARG A 151 -18.69 -8.11 12.02
N ALA A 152 -17.65 -8.89 12.33
CA ALA A 152 -16.95 -9.66 11.32
C ALA A 152 -17.86 -10.72 10.72
N TRP A 153 -17.65 -11.07 9.45
CA TRP A 153 -18.56 -12.01 8.77
C TRP A 153 -18.66 -13.39 9.43
N PRO A 154 -17.62 -13.97 10.08
CA PRO A 154 -17.79 -15.25 10.78
C PRO A 154 -18.78 -15.17 11.96
N ASP A 155 -19.03 -13.96 12.47
CA ASP A 155 -19.90 -13.65 13.61
C ASP A 155 -21.29 -13.13 13.20
N TRP A 156 -21.62 -13.12 11.90
CA TRP A 156 -22.97 -12.76 11.46
C TRP A 156 -24.02 -13.77 11.94
N PRO A 157 -25.19 -13.31 12.39
CA PRO A 157 -26.21 -14.19 12.96
C PRO A 157 -26.85 -15.11 11.91
N ASP A 158 -26.81 -14.73 10.63
CA ASP A 158 -27.39 -15.51 9.55
C ASP A 158 -26.38 -16.52 8.99
N GLU A 159 -26.50 -17.79 9.39
CA GLU A 159 -25.60 -18.85 8.96
C GLU A 159 -25.57 -19.06 7.45
N ALA A 160 -26.73 -18.96 6.78
CA ALA A 160 -26.79 -19.15 5.33
C ALA A 160 -26.03 -18.06 4.59
N LEU A 161 -26.10 -16.81 5.04
CA LEU A 161 -25.28 -15.73 4.49
C LEU A 161 -23.79 -15.90 4.83
N ARG A 162 -23.45 -16.32 6.06
CA ARG A 162 -22.05 -16.61 6.44
C ARG A 162 -21.41 -17.63 5.51
N ARG A 163 -22.16 -18.68 5.16
CA ARG A 163 -21.75 -19.76 4.24
C ARG A 163 -21.88 -19.39 2.76
N HIS A 164 -22.20 -18.13 2.45
CA HIS A 164 -22.40 -17.62 1.09
C HIS A 164 -23.42 -18.44 0.27
N VAL A 165 -24.50 -18.90 0.92
CA VAL A 165 -25.57 -19.66 0.25
C VAL A 165 -26.29 -18.75 -0.77
N PRO A 166 -26.45 -19.18 -2.04
CA PRO A 166 -26.99 -18.33 -3.11
C PRO A 166 -28.35 -17.68 -2.79
N GLU A 167 -29.25 -18.42 -2.13
CA GLU A 167 -30.57 -17.92 -1.74
C GLU A 167 -30.48 -16.82 -0.67
N ALA A 168 -29.58 -16.97 0.30
CA ALA A 168 -29.34 -15.96 1.33
C ALA A 168 -28.69 -14.71 0.73
N VAL A 169 -27.69 -14.88 -0.14
CA VAL A 169 -27.07 -13.79 -0.91
C VAL A 169 -28.12 -13.01 -1.70
N LYS A 170 -28.99 -13.72 -2.45
CA LYS A 170 -30.07 -13.08 -3.23
C LYS A 170 -31.07 -12.34 -2.34
N ARG A 171 -31.43 -12.92 -1.18
CA ARG A 171 -32.32 -12.28 -0.20
C ARG A 171 -31.72 -10.97 0.33
N TYR A 172 -30.48 -11.01 0.81
CA TYR A 172 -29.83 -9.82 1.37
C TYR A 172 -29.54 -8.75 0.32
N ARG A 173 -29.24 -9.12 -0.94
CA ARG A 173 -29.16 -8.13 -2.05
C ARG A 173 -30.46 -7.36 -2.24
N ARG A 174 -31.60 -8.04 -2.09
CA ARG A 174 -32.93 -7.42 -2.21
C ARG A 174 -33.27 -6.57 -0.98
N GLU A 175 -33.06 -7.12 0.22
CA GLU A 175 -33.38 -6.45 1.49
C GLU A 175 -32.50 -5.22 1.72
N LEU A 176 -31.22 -5.29 1.36
CA LEU A 176 -30.23 -4.22 1.55
C LEU A 176 -29.94 -3.44 0.26
N ARG A 177 -30.84 -3.45 -0.73
CA ARG A 177 -30.62 -2.91 -2.08
C ARG A 177 -30.06 -1.48 -2.12
N GLU A 178 -30.52 -0.60 -1.23
CA GLU A 178 -30.07 0.80 -1.19
C GLU A 178 -28.65 0.91 -0.64
N ALA A 179 -28.32 0.16 0.42
CA ALA A 179 -26.98 0.10 0.97
C ALA A 179 -25.99 -0.53 -0.03
N VAL A 180 -26.40 -1.58 -0.74
CA VAL A 180 -25.60 -2.18 -1.83
C VAL A 180 -25.36 -1.16 -2.96
N ALA A 181 -26.39 -0.42 -3.37
CA ALA A 181 -26.26 0.63 -4.38
C ALA A 181 -25.32 1.76 -3.91
N PHE A 182 -25.43 2.17 -2.64
CA PHE A 182 -24.54 3.17 -2.04
C PHE A 182 -23.07 2.74 -2.10
N HIS A 183 -22.73 1.55 -1.57
CA HIS A 183 -21.36 1.06 -1.57
C HIS A 183 -20.81 0.86 -2.99
N THR A 184 -21.66 0.42 -3.92
CA THR A 184 -21.29 0.31 -5.34
C THR A 184 -20.97 1.68 -5.94
N TYR A 185 -21.80 2.69 -5.65
CA TYR A 185 -21.59 4.05 -6.15
C TYR A 185 -20.32 4.71 -5.60
N VAL A 186 -20.03 4.50 -4.32
CA VAL A 186 -18.79 4.97 -3.70
C VAL A 186 -17.56 4.40 -4.41
N GLN A 187 -17.58 3.12 -4.76
CA GLN A 187 -16.50 2.52 -5.55
C GLN A 187 -16.43 3.10 -6.96
N TYR A 188 -17.56 3.29 -7.63
CA TYR A 188 -17.59 3.98 -8.92
C TYR A 188 -16.93 5.37 -8.86
N LEU A 189 -17.24 6.17 -7.83
CA LEU A 189 -16.62 7.49 -7.63
C LEU A 189 -15.10 7.38 -7.42
N PHE A 190 -14.66 6.48 -6.54
CA PHE A 190 -13.23 6.26 -6.28
C PHE A 190 -12.49 5.90 -7.58
N PHE A 191 -12.98 4.90 -8.32
CA PHE A 191 -12.29 4.42 -9.53
C PHE A 191 -12.33 5.45 -10.67
N THR A 192 -13.37 6.28 -10.72
CA THR A 192 -13.43 7.41 -11.67
C THR A 192 -12.35 8.45 -11.36
N GLN A 193 -12.24 8.87 -10.10
CA GLN A 193 -11.21 9.81 -9.66
C GLN A 193 -9.80 9.21 -9.80
N TRP A 194 -9.63 7.92 -9.46
CA TRP A 194 -8.35 7.22 -9.61
C TRP A 194 -7.88 7.18 -11.05
N ALA A 195 -8.76 6.80 -11.98
CA ALA A 195 -8.41 6.74 -13.40
C ALA A 195 -7.98 8.10 -13.94
N ALA A 196 -8.66 9.19 -13.51
CA ALA A 196 -8.27 10.55 -13.86
C ALA A 196 -6.91 10.91 -13.25
N LEU A 197 -6.68 10.63 -11.96
CA LEU A 197 -5.41 10.89 -11.30
C LEU A 197 -4.25 10.13 -11.96
N LYS A 198 -4.38 8.80 -12.14
CA LYS A 198 -3.34 7.98 -12.78
C LYS A 198 -2.99 8.53 -14.15
N ARG A 199 -3.98 8.91 -14.96
CA ARG A 199 -3.75 9.53 -16.27
C ARG A 199 -2.95 10.82 -16.12
N ASP A 200 -3.36 11.73 -15.23
CA ASP A 200 -2.73 13.05 -15.05
C ASP A 200 -1.29 12.94 -14.53
N VAL A 201 -1.04 12.00 -13.60
CA VAL A 201 0.30 11.64 -13.08
C VAL A 201 1.16 11.07 -14.21
N ASN A 202 0.61 10.13 -14.99
CA ASN A 202 1.29 9.50 -16.12
C ASN A 202 1.65 10.48 -17.26
N HIS A 203 0.84 11.53 -17.48
CA HIS A 203 1.13 12.58 -18.46
C HIS A 203 2.33 13.45 -18.06
N ARG A 204 2.64 13.54 -16.75
CA ARG A 204 3.82 14.25 -16.22
C ARG A 204 5.10 13.42 -16.28
N GLY A 205 5.03 12.21 -16.84
CA GLY A 205 6.15 11.26 -16.86
C GLY A 205 6.38 10.55 -15.51
N ILE A 206 5.48 10.72 -14.55
CA ILE A 206 5.51 10.02 -13.26
C ILE A 206 4.72 8.72 -13.36
N ARG A 207 5.25 7.64 -12.81
CA ARG A 207 4.60 6.32 -12.72
C ARG A 207 4.29 5.97 -11.28
N LEU A 208 3.23 5.20 -11.06
CA LEU A 208 2.79 4.76 -9.73
C LEU A 208 3.32 3.36 -9.40
N ILE A 209 4.02 3.24 -8.28
CA ILE A 209 4.33 1.94 -7.66
C ILE A 209 3.28 1.70 -6.59
N GLY A 210 2.40 0.73 -6.85
CA GLY A 210 1.46 0.24 -5.86
C GLY A 210 2.05 -0.88 -5.02
N ASP A 211 1.24 -1.34 -4.09
CA ASP A 211 1.65 -2.26 -3.05
C ASP A 211 0.55 -3.29 -2.82
N LEU A 212 0.92 -4.57 -2.93
CA LEU A 212 0.02 -5.70 -2.85
C LEU A 212 0.38 -6.56 -1.63
N PRO A 213 -0.34 -6.40 -0.50
CA PRO A 213 -0.19 -7.25 0.68
C PRO A 213 -0.29 -8.71 0.28
N ILE A 214 0.60 -9.62 0.71
CA ILE A 214 0.42 -11.02 0.32
C ILE A 214 -0.90 -11.57 0.87
N TYR A 215 -1.21 -11.33 2.15
CA TYR A 215 -2.42 -11.83 2.80
C TYR A 215 -3.57 -10.83 2.73
N VAL A 216 -4.79 -11.35 2.88
CA VAL A 216 -6.01 -10.56 3.04
C VAL A 216 -6.56 -10.72 4.45
N SER A 217 -7.37 -9.78 4.94
CA SER A 217 -7.97 -9.87 6.28
C SER A 217 -9.01 -10.99 6.36
N LEU A 218 -9.12 -11.66 7.52
CA LEU A 218 -10.25 -12.57 7.78
C LEU A 218 -11.57 -11.81 7.67
N ASP A 219 -11.65 -10.61 8.23
CA ASP A 219 -12.83 -9.74 8.15
C ASP A 219 -12.86 -8.96 6.82
N SER A 220 -13.00 -9.67 5.69
CA SER A 220 -13.03 -9.10 4.35
C SER A 220 -14.12 -9.71 3.46
N SER A 221 -14.48 -8.98 2.42
CA SER A 221 -15.32 -9.47 1.33
C SER A 221 -14.66 -10.62 0.57
N ASP A 222 -13.32 -10.64 0.50
CA ASP A 222 -12.56 -11.66 -0.22
C ASP A 222 -12.72 -13.03 0.45
N THR A 223 -12.44 -13.12 1.75
CA THR A 223 -12.53 -14.39 2.50
C THR A 223 -13.96 -14.85 2.68
N TRP A 224 -14.93 -13.93 2.69
CA TRP A 224 -16.35 -14.26 2.77
C TRP A 224 -16.92 -14.81 1.46
N SER A 225 -16.54 -14.25 0.31
CA SER A 225 -17.10 -14.64 -0.99
C SER A 225 -16.27 -15.68 -1.75
N GLU A 226 -14.96 -15.73 -1.52
CA GLU A 226 -14.01 -16.63 -2.18
C GLU A 226 -13.48 -17.67 -1.19
N ARG A 227 -14.35 -18.19 -0.31
CA ARG A 227 -13.98 -19.06 0.83
C ARG A 227 -13.07 -20.24 0.48
N ARG A 228 -13.24 -20.80 -0.72
CA ARG A 228 -12.48 -21.94 -1.24
C ARG A 228 -10.99 -21.64 -1.46
N GLU A 229 -10.64 -20.37 -1.57
CA GLU A 229 -9.25 -19.94 -1.80
C GLU A 229 -8.43 -19.93 -0.51
N PHE A 230 -9.05 -20.20 0.65
CA PHE A 230 -8.49 -20.05 1.99
C PHE A 230 -8.69 -21.31 2.84
N LEU A 231 -7.76 -21.55 3.77
CA LEU A 231 -7.83 -22.63 4.75
C LEU A 231 -8.79 -22.27 5.90
N LEU A 232 -10.10 -22.35 5.62
CA LEU A 232 -11.18 -22.08 6.56
C LEU A 232 -11.99 -23.34 6.84
N ASP A 233 -12.48 -23.49 8.07
CA ASP A 233 -13.47 -24.51 8.41
C ASP A 233 -14.87 -24.15 7.89
N SER A 234 -15.85 -25.03 8.16
CA SER A 234 -17.24 -24.81 7.75
C SER A 234 -17.88 -23.55 8.35
N ASP A 235 -17.44 -23.13 9.52
CA ASP A 235 -17.91 -21.93 10.21
C ASP A 235 -17.16 -20.66 9.76
N GLY A 236 -16.14 -20.81 8.91
CA GLY A 236 -15.35 -19.70 8.39
C GLY A 236 -14.17 -19.31 9.27
N LYS A 237 -13.76 -20.18 10.20
CA LYS A 237 -12.63 -19.93 11.10
C LYS A 237 -11.36 -20.60 10.56
N PRO A 238 -10.22 -19.92 10.62
CA PRO A 238 -8.94 -20.53 10.26
C PRO A 238 -8.43 -21.43 11.38
N ALA A 239 -7.88 -22.60 11.02
CA ALA A 239 -7.13 -23.44 11.95
C ALA A 239 -5.71 -22.89 12.21
N LYS A 240 -5.16 -22.20 11.21
CA LYS A 240 -3.85 -21.55 11.24
C LYS A 240 -3.94 -20.17 10.60
N VAL A 241 -3.15 -19.23 11.12
CA VAL A 241 -3.09 -17.85 10.67
C VAL A 241 -1.67 -17.47 10.28
N ALA A 242 -1.55 -16.41 9.51
CA ALA A 242 -0.27 -15.83 9.12
C ALA A 242 0.42 -15.12 10.30
N GLY A 243 1.74 -15.10 10.21
CA GLY A 243 2.61 -14.29 11.04
C GLY A 243 4.04 -14.37 10.50
N VAL A 244 4.98 -13.93 11.30
CA VAL A 244 6.42 -14.15 11.09
C VAL A 244 7.07 -14.58 12.41
N PRO A 245 8.11 -15.43 12.36
CA PRO A 245 8.90 -15.76 13.55
C PRO A 245 9.62 -14.50 14.07
N PRO A 246 10.25 -14.57 15.25
CA PRO A 246 11.15 -13.53 15.72
C PRO A 246 12.19 -13.11 14.67
N ASP A 247 12.34 -11.81 14.48
CA ASP A 247 13.28 -11.20 13.53
C ASP A 247 13.87 -9.90 14.10
N TYR A 248 14.63 -9.17 13.28
CA TYR A 248 15.28 -7.93 13.69
C TYR A 248 14.31 -6.75 13.89
N PHE A 249 13.05 -6.87 13.46
CA PHE A 249 11.99 -5.90 13.78
C PHE A 249 11.27 -6.23 15.09
N SER A 250 11.13 -7.53 15.42
CA SER A 250 10.40 -7.99 16.61
C SER A 250 11.00 -9.26 17.22
N GLU A 251 11.47 -9.15 18.48
CA GLU A 251 11.95 -10.30 19.27
C GLU A 251 10.85 -11.35 19.56
N GLU A 252 9.58 -10.95 19.49
CA GLU A 252 8.43 -11.82 19.72
C GLU A 252 7.88 -12.43 18.41
N GLY A 253 8.44 -12.04 17.26
CA GLY A 253 7.80 -12.23 15.98
C GLY A 253 6.53 -11.39 15.87
N GLN A 254 5.70 -11.68 14.89
CA GLN A 254 4.45 -10.94 14.68
C GLN A 254 3.32 -11.92 14.36
N LEU A 255 2.24 -11.85 15.14
CA LEU A 255 1.03 -12.62 14.89
C LEU A 255 0.04 -11.72 14.14
N TRP A 256 -0.03 -11.87 12.82
CA TRP A 256 -0.85 -11.00 11.98
C TRP A 256 -2.33 -11.41 11.97
N GLY A 257 -2.61 -12.70 12.12
CA GLY A 257 -3.98 -13.20 12.25
C GLY A 257 -4.74 -13.35 10.92
N ASN A 258 -4.10 -13.07 9.77
CA ASN A 258 -4.71 -13.32 8.46
C ASN A 258 -4.94 -14.82 8.22
N PRO A 259 -6.01 -15.22 7.53
CA PRO A 259 -6.16 -16.60 7.08
C PRO A 259 -5.08 -16.94 6.03
N LEU A 260 -4.67 -18.20 6.03
CA LEU A 260 -3.72 -18.74 5.06
C LEU A 260 -4.46 -19.22 3.80
N TYR A 261 -3.76 -19.21 2.67
CA TYR A 261 -4.28 -19.66 1.39
C TYR A 261 -4.37 -21.18 1.30
N ASP A 262 -5.41 -21.69 0.64
CA ASP A 262 -5.39 -23.07 0.15
C ASP A 262 -4.69 -23.09 -1.21
N TRP A 263 -3.34 -23.11 -1.18
CA TRP A 263 -2.53 -23.11 -2.39
C TRP A 263 -2.82 -24.29 -3.33
N LYS A 264 -3.29 -25.42 -2.80
CA LYS A 264 -3.67 -26.58 -3.62
C LYS A 264 -4.97 -26.31 -4.38
N ALA A 265 -5.98 -25.75 -3.70
CA ALA A 265 -7.23 -25.36 -4.34
C ALA A 265 -7.01 -24.30 -5.42
N GLN A 266 -6.20 -23.28 -5.10
CA GLN A 266 -5.82 -22.24 -6.07
C GLN A 266 -5.04 -22.80 -7.26
N GLN A 267 -4.06 -23.68 -7.02
CA GLN A 267 -3.33 -24.29 -8.13
C GLN A 267 -4.24 -25.15 -9.03
N ALA A 268 -5.24 -25.84 -8.46
CA ALA A 268 -6.17 -26.67 -9.20
C ALA A 268 -7.08 -25.87 -10.16
N ASP A 269 -7.34 -24.59 -9.88
CA ASP A 269 -8.10 -23.69 -10.75
C ASP A 269 -7.22 -22.78 -11.63
N GLY A 270 -5.90 -22.97 -11.58
CA GLY A 270 -4.93 -22.18 -12.34
C GLY A 270 -4.61 -20.82 -11.72
N PHE A 271 -4.80 -20.67 -10.41
CA PHE A 271 -4.61 -19.43 -9.64
C PHE A 271 -5.55 -18.30 -10.07
N GLY A 272 -6.79 -18.65 -10.40
CA GLY A 272 -7.76 -17.72 -10.98
C GLY A 272 -8.02 -16.49 -10.11
N TRP A 273 -8.03 -16.65 -8.77
CA TRP A 273 -8.20 -15.54 -7.85
C TRP A 273 -7.01 -14.56 -7.86
N TRP A 274 -5.78 -15.07 -7.87
CA TRP A 274 -4.57 -14.24 -7.96
C TRP A 274 -4.44 -13.51 -9.30
N ILE A 275 -4.83 -14.14 -10.41
CA ILE A 275 -4.88 -13.48 -11.72
C ILE A 275 -5.83 -12.28 -11.66
N ARG A 276 -7.06 -12.45 -11.15
CA ARG A 276 -8.02 -11.34 -10.99
C ARG A 276 -7.47 -10.23 -10.08
N ARG A 277 -6.82 -10.61 -8.98
CA ARG A 277 -6.22 -9.70 -8.01
C ARG A 277 -5.16 -8.80 -8.65
N VAL A 278 -4.24 -9.40 -9.39
CA VAL A 278 -3.18 -8.69 -10.11
C VAL A 278 -3.73 -7.88 -11.29
N GLU A 279 -4.74 -8.40 -12.01
CA GLU A 279 -5.42 -7.63 -13.05
C GLU A 279 -6.02 -6.33 -12.48
N GLY A 280 -6.71 -6.40 -11.35
CA GLY A 280 -7.24 -5.24 -10.64
C GLY A 280 -6.16 -4.24 -10.26
N ALA A 281 -5.07 -4.72 -9.63
CA ALA A 281 -3.93 -3.89 -9.25
C ALA A 281 -3.25 -3.23 -10.48
N SER A 282 -3.13 -3.94 -11.60
CA SER A 282 -2.53 -3.43 -12.85
C SER A 282 -3.32 -2.25 -13.47
N ARG A 283 -4.63 -2.18 -13.20
CA ARG A 283 -5.44 -1.02 -13.61
C ARG A 283 -5.09 0.21 -12.77
N LEU A 284 -4.75 0.01 -11.50
CA LEU A 284 -4.43 1.09 -10.56
C LEU A 284 -2.99 1.60 -10.69
N PHE A 285 -2.03 0.71 -10.89
CA PHE A 285 -0.60 1.01 -10.78
C PHE A 285 0.16 0.73 -12.07
N ASP A 286 1.38 1.23 -12.19
CA ASP A 286 2.29 0.94 -13.31
C ASP A 286 3.35 -0.11 -12.91
N ALA A 287 3.66 -0.20 -11.61
CA ALA A 287 4.42 -1.29 -11.00
C ALA A 287 3.75 -1.77 -9.70
N ILE A 288 4.01 -3.01 -9.30
CA ILE A 288 3.42 -3.62 -8.10
C ILE A 288 4.55 -4.17 -7.22
N ARG A 289 4.71 -3.62 -6.02
CA ARG A 289 5.45 -4.28 -4.95
C ARG A 289 4.59 -5.42 -4.41
N ILE A 290 5.13 -6.64 -4.39
CA ILE A 290 4.49 -7.75 -3.70
C ILE A 290 5.11 -7.85 -2.31
N ASP A 291 4.30 -7.47 -1.33
CA ASP A 291 4.62 -7.51 0.08
C ASP A 291 4.87 -8.95 0.56
N HIS A 292 5.82 -9.13 1.47
CA HIS A 292 6.19 -10.40 2.06
C HIS A 292 6.40 -11.52 1.02
N PHE A 293 7.16 -11.21 -0.03
CA PHE A 293 7.38 -12.08 -1.20
C PHE A 293 7.86 -13.48 -0.79
N ARG A 294 8.65 -13.57 0.28
CA ARG A 294 9.18 -14.83 0.81
C ARG A 294 8.08 -15.86 1.08
N ALA A 295 6.86 -15.46 1.39
CA ALA A 295 5.76 -16.39 1.62
C ALA A 295 5.34 -17.22 0.38
N PHE A 296 5.78 -16.84 -0.82
CA PHE A 296 5.66 -17.72 -1.99
C PHE A 296 6.64 -18.89 -1.96
N GLU A 297 7.78 -18.75 -1.29
CA GLU A 297 8.74 -19.82 -1.09
C GLU A 297 8.33 -20.67 0.12
N HIS A 298 8.27 -20.06 1.31
CA HIS A 298 7.72 -20.65 2.52
C HIS A 298 6.99 -19.58 3.34
N TYR A 299 5.84 -19.91 3.92
CA TYR A 299 5.15 -19.01 4.83
C TYR A 299 5.17 -19.54 6.26
N TRP A 300 5.13 -18.63 7.22
CA TRP A 300 5.05 -19.00 8.63
C TRP A 300 3.58 -19.16 9.04
N ALA A 301 3.22 -20.38 9.40
CA ALA A 301 1.87 -20.77 9.76
C ALA A 301 1.75 -20.95 11.27
N VAL A 302 0.93 -20.14 11.93
CA VAL A 302 0.76 -20.16 13.39
C VAL A 302 -0.61 -20.76 13.71
N PRO A 303 -0.74 -21.71 14.65
CA PRO A 303 -2.05 -22.19 15.10
C PRO A 303 -2.95 -21.03 15.56
N SER A 304 -4.22 -20.99 15.16
CA SER A 304 -5.10 -19.85 15.49
C SER A 304 -5.38 -19.69 16.99
N SER A 305 -5.15 -20.75 17.78
CA SER A 305 -5.22 -20.74 19.25
C SER A 305 -3.94 -20.25 19.94
N ALA A 306 -2.84 -20.08 19.21
CA ALA A 306 -1.55 -19.67 19.76
C ALA A 306 -1.61 -18.25 20.31
N LYS A 307 -0.79 -17.97 21.33
CA LYS A 307 -0.68 -16.62 21.91
C LYS A 307 0.54 -15.86 21.40
N SER A 308 1.47 -16.56 20.76
CA SER A 308 2.69 -15.99 20.21
C SER A 308 2.95 -16.54 18.80
N ALA A 309 3.57 -15.72 17.95
CA ALA A 309 4.03 -16.15 16.64
C ALA A 309 5.14 -17.22 16.73
N LYS A 310 5.83 -17.34 17.86
CA LYS A 310 6.88 -18.36 18.10
C LYS A 310 6.38 -19.80 17.98
N GLU A 311 5.07 -20.02 18.12
CA GLU A 311 4.43 -21.35 18.07
C GLU A 311 4.14 -21.82 16.63
N GLY A 312 4.53 -21.06 15.61
CA GLY A 312 4.32 -21.43 14.21
C GLY A 312 5.36 -22.40 13.64
N ASN A 313 5.18 -22.73 12.37
CA ASN A 313 6.11 -23.52 11.57
C ASN A 313 6.14 -23.03 10.12
N TRP A 314 7.28 -23.24 9.45
CA TRP A 314 7.39 -22.98 8.02
C TRP A 314 6.59 -24.01 7.22
N GLU A 315 5.84 -23.54 6.22
CA GLU A 315 5.10 -24.34 5.26
C GLU A 315 5.40 -23.89 3.83
N GLN A 316 5.40 -24.82 2.89
CA GLN A 316 5.77 -24.56 1.50
C GLN A 316 4.73 -23.68 0.79
N GLY A 317 5.18 -22.57 0.21
CA GLY A 317 4.37 -21.73 -0.68
C GLY A 317 4.34 -22.25 -2.13
N PRO A 318 3.59 -21.60 -3.03
CA PRO A 318 3.36 -22.04 -4.40
C PRO A 318 4.58 -21.86 -5.34
N GLY A 319 5.56 -21.05 -4.94
CA GLY A 319 6.77 -20.76 -5.69
C GLY A 319 6.50 -20.32 -7.13
N MET A 320 7.31 -20.84 -8.06
CA MET A 320 7.21 -20.53 -9.49
C MET A 320 5.90 -20.98 -10.13
N ALA A 321 5.12 -21.88 -9.52
CA ALA A 321 3.83 -22.27 -10.05
C ALA A 321 2.86 -21.08 -10.11
N LEU A 322 2.86 -20.23 -9.09
CA LEU A 322 2.10 -18.98 -9.11
C LEU A 322 2.87 -17.87 -9.83
N LEU A 323 4.15 -17.66 -9.51
CA LEU A 323 4.90 -16.52 -10.03
C LEU A 323 5.00 -16.57 -11.56
N GLY A 324 5.24 -17.74 -12.15
CA GLY A 324 5.26 -17.92 -13.60
C GLY A 324 3.90 -17.64 -14.25
N VAL A 325 2.79 -17.92 -13.57
CA VAL A 325 1.45 -17.56 -14.03
C VAL A 325 1.28 -16.04 -14.02
N LEU A 326 1.66 -15.37 -12.93
CA LEU A 326 1.50 -13.92 -12.82
C LEU A 326 2.38 -13.17 -13.82
N THR A 327 3.66 -13.50 -13.92
CA THR A 327 4.58 -12.85 -14.86
C THR A 327 4.24 -13.18 -16.32
N GLY A 328 3.69 -14.37 -16.58
CA GLY A 328 3.22 -14.76 -17.92
C GLY A 328 1.93 -14.07 -18.35
N TRP A 329 0.97 -13.87 -17.45
CA TRP A 329 -0.30 -13.19 -17.75
C TRP A 329 -0.18 -11.67 -17.85
N PHE A 330 0.77 -11.08 -17.12
CA PHE A 330 0.95 -9.62 -17.06
C PHE A 330 2.40 -9.20 -17.32
N PRO A 331 3.00 -9.57 -18.47
CA PRO A 331 4.40 -9.27 -18.78
C PRO A 331 4.68 -7.76 -18.89
N GLN A 332 3.64 -6.94 -19.05
CA GLN A 332 3.74 -5.48 -19.09
C GLN A 332 3.90 -4.84 -17.70
N ILE A 333 3.58 -5.54 -16.62
CA ILE A 333 3.67 -5.00 -15.26
C ILE A 333 5.04 -5.29 -14.69
N THR A 334 5.67 -4.25 -14.13
CA THR A 334 6.88 -4.46 -13.35
C THR A 334 6.50 -4.86 -11.93
N TYR A 335 6.98 -6.02 -11.51
CA TYR A 335 6.83 -6.49 -10.15
C TYR A 335 8.10 -6.19 -9.35
N ILE A 336 7.96 -5.92 -8.06
CA ILE A 336 9.07 -5.73 -7.12
C ILE A 336 8.84 -6.72 -5.97
N ALA A 337 9.85 -7.54 -5.68
CA ALA A 337 9.77 -8.45 -4.53
C ALA A 337 10.14 -7.68 -3.27
N GLU A 338 9.21 -7.59 -2.30
CA GLU A 338 9.58 -7.25 -0.93
C GLU A 338 10.21 -8.49 -0.30
N ASP A 339 11.53 -8.55 -0.41
CA ASP A 339 12.39 -9.62 0.10
C ASP A 339 13.24 -9.10 1.26
N LEU A 340 12.62 -8.52 2.29
CA LEU A 340 13.29 -8.19 3.54
C LEU A 340 13.07 -9.30 4.59
N GLY A 341 13.70 -9.18 5.75
CA GLY A 341 13.57 -10.14 6.84
C GLY A 341 14.63 -11.27 6.81
N LEU A 342 14.26 -12.41 7.39
CA LEU A 342 15.06 -13.64 7.38
C LEU A 342 14.94 -14.33 6.01
N LEU A 343 15.88 -14.03 5.13
CA LEU A 343 15.93 -14.59 3.77
C LEU A 343 16.85 -15.81 3.73
N THR A 344 16.34 -16.89 3.13
CA THR A 344 17.15 -18.06 2.79
C THR A 344 17.62 -17.95 1.34
N ASP A 345 18.66 -18.69 0.97
CA ASP A 345 19.12 -18.77 -0.42
C ASP A 345 18.00 -19.21 -1.38
N ALA A 346 17.06 -20.02 -0.91
CA ALA A 346 15.88 -20.44 -1.68
C ALA A 346 14.95 -19.26 -2.02
N VAL A 347 14.79 -18.28 -1.13
CA VAL A 347 13.99 -17.08 -1.42
C VAL A 347 14.68 -16.22 -2.49
N HIS A 348 16.00 -16.05 -2.39
CA HIS A 348 16.78 -15.34 -3.41
C HIS A 348 16.69 -16.06 -4.77
N GLN A 349 16.84 -17.39 -4.78
CA GLN A 349 16.70 -18.19 -5.98
C GLN A 349 15.30 -18.04 -6.60
N LEU A 350 14.24 -18.11 -5.79
CA LEU A 350 12.86 -17.94 -6.29
C LEU A 350 12.65 -16.55 -6.91
N ARG A 351 13.17 -15.50 -6.27
CA ARG A 351 13.11 -14.13 -6.78
C ARG A 351 13.82 -14.02 -8.14
N ASP A 352 15.03 -14.56 -8.22
CA ASP A 352 15.87 -14.49 -9.42
C ASP A 352 15.27 -15.31 -10.57
N GLU A 353 14.74 -16.50 -10.28
CA GLU A 353 14.00 -17.32 -11.26
C GLU A 353 12.73 -16.63 -11.77
N ALA A 354 12.04 -15.87 -10.90
CA ALA A 354 10.89 -15.06 -11.28
C ALA A 354 11.27 -13.79 -12.05
N GLY A 355 12.56 -13.42 -12.09
CA GLY A 355 13.05 -12.21 -12.76
C GLY A 355 12.62 -10.91 -12.08
N LEU A 356 12.50 -10.95 -10.74
CA LEU A 356 12.00 -9.84 -9.94
C LEU A 356 13.15 -9.07 -9.28
N PRO A 357 13.19 -7.73 -9.32
CA PRO A 357 14.12 -6.97 -8.51
C PRO A 357 13.73 -7.09 -7.03
N GLY A 358 14.73 -7.35 -6.19
CA GLY A 358 14.62 -7.30 -4.73
C GLY A 358 14.80 -5.88 -4.19
N MET A 359 14.65 -5.73 -2.88
CA MET A 359 14.78 -4.48 -2.15
C MET A 359 16.09 -4.42 -1.35
N LYS A 360 16.64 -3.22 -1.25
CA LYS A 360 17.79 -2.90 -0.39
C LYS A 360 17.43 -1.68 0.45
N VAL A 361 17.51 -1.78 1.77
CA VAL A 361 17.16 -0.69 2.69
C VAL A 361 18.41 -0.21 3.41
N LEU A 362 18.77 1.06 3.22
CA LEU A 362 20.00 1.64 3.75
C LEU A 362 20.03 1.66 5.29
N GLU A 363 18.89 1.84 5.96
CA GLU A 363 18.83 1.76 7.42
C GLU A 363 19.28 0.41 7.99
N PHE A 364 19.29 -0.67 7.19
CA PHE A 364 19.79 -1.99 7.60
C PHE A 364 21.26 -2.22 7.27
N ALA A 365 21.95 -1.26 6.65
CA ALA A 365 23.28 -1.48 6.06
C ALA A 365 24.45 -1.41 7.04
N PHE A 366 24.25 -0.84 8.23
CA PHE A 366 25.37 -0.34 9.03
C PHE A 366 25.77 -1.22 10.22
N SER A 367 25.36 -2.49 10.23
CA SER A 367 25.79 -3.45 11.25
C SER A 367 27.20 -4.03 11.05
N GLY A 368 27.86 -3.75 9.92
CA GLY A 368 29.24 -4.16 9.64
C GLY A 368 29.60 -4.17 8.15
N PRO A 369 30.89 -4.36 7.81
CA PRO A 369 31.38 -4.26 6.43
C PRO A 369 30.86 -5.34 5.48
N ASP A 370 30.48 -6.52 5.99
CA ASP A 370 29.98 -7.64 5.18
C ASP A 370 28.47 -7.55 4.90
N ASN A 371 27.80 -6.47 5.33
CA ASN A 371 26.35 -6.35 5.24
C ASN A 371 25.90 -6.17 3.78
N ALA A 372 25.02 -7.06 3.30
CA ALA A 372 24.52 -7.08 1.92
C ALA A 372 23.61 -5.88 1.56
N TYR A 373 23.25 -5.03 2.52
CA TYR A 373 22.55 -3.77 2.32
C TYR A 373 23.50 -2.58 2.10
N LEU A 374 24.83 -2.77 2.13
CA LEU A 374 25.77 -1.74 1.69
C LEU A 374 25.81 -1.63 0.16
N PRO A 375 25.78 -0.41 -0.43
CA PRO A 375 25.68 -0.24 -1.88
C PRO A 375 26.77 -0.87 -2.75
N HIS A 376 27.97 -1.07 -2.22
CA HIS A 376 29.05 -1.75 -2.96
C HIS A 376 28.82 -3.26 -3.10
N HIS A 377 27.85 -3.83 -2.39
CA HIS A 377 27.39 -5.22 -2.54
C HIS A 377 26.18 -5.38 -3.47
N TYR A 378 25.65 -4.28 -4.02
CA TYR A 378 24.45 -4.34 -4.85
C TYR A 378 24.77 -4.88 -6.25
N THR A 379 23.78 -5.58 -6.81
CA THR A 379 23.64 -5.75 -8.25
C THR A 379 22.70 -4.68 -8.80
N PRO A 380 22.78 -4.30 -10.09
CA PRO A 380 21.86 -3.29 -10.64
C PRO A 380 20.38 -3.64 -10.49
N HIS A 381 20.02 -4.93 -10.61
CA HIS A 381 18.64 -5.42 -10.57
C HIS A 381 18.05 -5.46 -9.15
N CYS A 382 18.00 -4.31 -8.49
CA CYS A 382 17.36 -4.12 -7.19
C CYS A 382 16.79 -2.69 -7.07
N ILE A 383 15.98 -2.50 -6.04
CA ILE A 383 15.39 -1.21 -5.67
C ILE A 383 15.98 -0.79 -4.32
N CYS A 384 16.70 0.33 -4.29
CA CYS A 384 17.30 0.89 -3.09
C CYS A 384 16.34 1.84 -2.39
N TYR A 385 16.21 1.72 -1.08
CA TYR A 385 15.41 2.57 -0.22
C TYR A 385 16.29 3.21 0.85
N THR A 386 15.98 4.43 1.28
CA THR A 386 16.48 4.95 2.56
C THR A 386 15.94 4.10 3.71
N GLY A 387 14.62 4.13 3.85
CA GLY A 387 13.77 3.35 4.71
C GLY A 387 12.43 3.09 4.01
N THR A 388 11.64 2.15 4.53
CA THR A 388 10.27 1.91 4.09
C THR A 388 9.28 2.59 5.04
N HIS A 389 7.97 2.42 4.82
CA HIS A 389 6.95 2.90 5.74
C HIS A 389 6.97 2.21 7.13
N ASP A 390 7.62 1.05 7.25
CA ASP A 390 7.82 0.34 8.52
C ASP A 390 9.07 0.80 9.27
N ASN A 391 9.96 1.52 8.58
CA ASN A 391 11.16 2.09 9.14
C ASN A 391 10.88 3.42 9.84
N ASP A 392 11.84 3.88 10.64
CA ASP A 392 11.82 5.25 11.12
C ASP A 392 12.13 6.21 9.96
N THR A 393 12.18 7.52 10.22
CA THR A 393 12.84 8.45 9.29
C THR A 393 14.35 8.32 9.44
N LEU A 394 15.15 8.75 8.46
CA LEU A 394 16.61 8.71 8.60
C LEU A 394 17.14 9.45 9.83
N LEU A 395 16.50 10.56 10.21
CA LEU A 395 16.87 11.29 11.43
C LEU A 395 16.44 10.54 12.69
N GLY A 396 15.26 9.91 12.69
CA GLY A 396 14.81 9.06 13.79
C GLY A 396 15.67 7.81 13.94
N TRP A 397 16.02 7.15 12.85
CA TRP A 397 16.99 6.06 12.80
C TRP A 397 18.32 6.49 13.41
N TYR A 398 18.89 7.63 13.00
CA TYR A 398 20.17 8.09 13.57
C TYR A 398 20.11 8.33 15.09
N ASP A 399 18.97 8.81 15.59
CA ASP A 399 18.76 9.07 17.01
C ASP A 399 18.62 7.78 17.82
N HIS A 400 18.06 6.72 17.22
CA HIS A 400 17.75 5.45 17.88
C HIS A 400 18.73 4.30 17.58
N ALA A 401 19.55 4.41 16.52
CA ALA A 401 20.50 3.39 16.12
C ALA A 401 21.56 3.14 17.21
N ALA A 402 22.08 1.91 17.26
CA ALA A 402 23.14 1.59 18.21
C ALA A 402 24.38 2.47 17.96
N PRO A 403 25.14 2.86 19.00
CA PRO A 403 26.32 3.69 18.85
C PRO A 403 27.33 3.17 17.81
N GLU A 404 27.49 1.85 17.72
CA GLU A 404 28.38 1.16 16.79
C GLU A 404 27.90 1.28 15.34
N GLU A 405 26.60 1.10 15.09
CA GLU A 405 26.00 1.25 13.76
C GLU A 405 26.12 2.68 13.26
N ARG A 406 25.86 3.65 14.15
CA ARG A 406 26.00 5.07 13.83
C ARG A 406 27.46 5.43 13.53
N ALA A 407 28.40 4.96 14.34
CA ALA A 407 29.83 5.20 14.12
C ALA A 407 30.30 4.60 12.78
N PHE A 408 29.83 3.40 12.45
CA PHE A 408 30.13 2.77 11.17
C PHE A 408 29.51 3.52 9.98
N ALA A 409 28.27 4.01 10.11
CA ALA A 409 27.64 4.83 9.08
C ALA A 409 28.41 6.14 8.82
N GLU A 410 28.83 6.84 9.88
CA GLU A 410 29.66 8.05 9.77
C GLU A 410 31.00 7.75 9.08
N GLN A 411 31.67 6.66 9.46
CA GLN A 411 32.91 6.22 8.84
C GLN A 411 32.72 5.87 7.36
N TYR A 412 31.67 5.11 7.03
CA TYR A 412 31.38 4.67 5.66
C TYR A 412 31.04 5.84 4.74
N LEU A 413 30.31 6.83 5.25
CA LEU A 413 29.91 8.03 4.51
C LEU A 413 30.98 9.12 4.48
N GLY A 414 31.97 9.06 5.38
CA GLY A 414 33.00 10.09 5.54
C GLY A 414 32.46 11.42 6.07
N VAL A 415 31.36 11.39 6.84
CA VAL A 415 30.70 12.57 7.42
C VAL A 415 30.32 12.29 8.87
N SER A 416 30.11 13.34 9.67
CA SER A 416 29.66 13.20 11.05
C SER A 416 28.49 14.12 11.36
N GLY A 417 27.62 13.66 12.26
CA GLY A 417 26.46 14.40 12.72
C GLY A 417 25.17 14.06 11.97
N ARG A 418 24.06 14.14 12.73
CA ARG A 418 22.71 13.72 12.37
C ARG A 418 22.25 14.17 10.97
N GLU A 419 22.36 15.46 10.67
CA GLU A 419 21.94 16.02 9.39
C GLU A 419 22.90 15.66 8.24
N ALA A 420 24.21 15.63 8.50
CA ALA A 420 25.20 15.25 7.49
C ALA A 420 25.03 13.78 7.08
N VAL A 421 24.75 12.89 8.04
CA VAL A 421 24.46 11.47 7.77
C VAL A 421 23.17 11.32 6.97
N ARG A 422 22.07 12.01 7.31
CA ARG A 422 20.84 12.01 6.50
C ARG A 422 21.12 12.37 5.03
N ARG A 423 21.83 13.48 4.80
CA ARG A 423 22.24 13.92 3.45
C ARG A 423 23.15 12.91 2.78
N GLY A 424 24.08 12.33 3.53
CA GLY A 424 24.99 11.28 3.09
C GLY A 424 24.24 10.04 2.60
N LEU A 425 23.24 9.58 3.33
CA LEU A 425 22.40 8.43 2.98
C LEU A 425 21.56 8.68 1.72
N LEU A 426 20.96 9.87 1.58
CA LEU A 426 20.26 10.25 0.36
C LEU A 426 21.19 10.21 -0.87
N ARG A 427 22.40 10.78 -0.74
CA ARG A 427 23.42 10.75 -1.80
C ARG A 427 23.91 9.33 -2.07
N LEU A 428 24.09 8.53 -1.03
CA LEU A 428 24.55 7.15 -1.12
C LEU A 428 23.54 6.29 -1.90
N GLY A 429 22.25 6.43 -1.61
CA GLY A 429 21.18 5.75 -2.34
C GLY A 429 21.07 6.19 -3.79
N GLN A 430 21.07 7.51 -4.05
CA GLN A 430 21.11 8.06 -5.41
C GLN A 430 22.37 7.59 -6.17
N GLY A 431 23.53 7.51 -5.53
CA GLY A 431 24.78 7.06 -6.15
C GLY A 431 24.91 5.55 -6.35
N SER A 432 24.05 4.74 -5.73
CA SER A 432 24.11 3.28 -5.84
C SER A 432 23.87 2.76 -7.26
N VAL A 433 24.25 1.50 -7.53
CA VAL A 433 24.01 0.84 -8.83
C VAL A 433 22.56 0.39 -9.06
N ALA A 434 21.70 0.46 -8.02
CA ALA A 434 20.30 0.04 -8.09
C ALA A 434 19.55 0.75 -9.24
N GLU A 435 18.73 0.00 -9.97
CA GLU A 435 17.87 0.49 -11.05
C GLU A 435 16.96 1.63 -10.57
N LEU A 436 16.43 1.55 -9.35
CA LEU A 436 15.59 2.57 -8.76
C LEU A 436 16.08 2.90 -7.35
N PHE A 437 16.14 4.19 -7.04
CA PHE A 437 16.28 4.68 -5.66
C PHE A 437 14.97 5.33 -5.23
N VAL A 438 14.45 4.94 -4.07
CA VAL A 438 13.25 5.52 -3.47
C VAL A 438 13.58 6.04 -2.07
N ALA A 439 13.23 7.28 -1.78
CA ALA A 439 13.32 7.81 -0.41
C ALA A 439 11.93 8.15 0.14
N GLN A 440 11.78 8.07 1.46
CA GLN A 440 10.57 8.57 2.11
C GLN A 440 10.51 10.09 1.98
N MET A 441 9.31 10.66 1.80
CA MET A 441 9.17 12.13 1.76
C MET A 441 9.68 12.79 3.06
N GLN A 442 9.50 12.12 4.20
CA GLN A 442 9.99 12.54 5.51
C GLN A 442 11.50 12.74 5.56
N ASP A 443 12.24 11.93 4.80
CA ASP A 443 13.70 12.02 4.73
C ASP A 443 14.12 13.27 3.99
N TYR A 444 13.44 13.63 2.90
CA TYR A 444 13.68 14.90 2.20
C TYR A 444 13.30 16.11 3.05
N LEU A 445 12.19 16.02 3.80
CA LEU A 445 11.73 17.06 4.73
C LEU A 445 12.55 17.17 6.02
N ALA A 446 13.55 16.31 6.22
CA ALA A 446 14.38 16.27 7.42
C ALA A 446 13.53 16.18 8.71
N LEU A 447 12.53 15.29 8.72
CA LEU A 447 11.68 15.02 9.88
C LEU A 447 12.25 13.90 10.75
N GLY A 448 11.96 13.93 12.06
CA GLY A 448 12.33 12.89 13.01
C GLY A 448 11.23 11.84 13.19
N CYS A 449 11.37 11.01 14.23
CA CYS A 449 10.48 9.88 14.50
C CYS A 449 9.00 10.23 14.70
N GLN A 450 8.68 11.49 14.99
CA GLN A 450 7.29 11.97 15.03
C GLN A 450 6.57 11.83 13.68
N ALA A 451 7.31 11.69 12.58
CA ALA A 451 6.79 11.55 11.22
C ALA A 451 6.81 10.10 10.70
N ARG A 452 7.12 9.13 11.57
CA ARG A 452 7.11 7.70 11.22
C ARG A 452 5.70 7.26 10.83
N ILE A 453 5.59 6.49 9.74
CA ILE A 453 4.29 5.99 9.26
C ILE A 453 3.79 4.84 10.13
N ASN A 454 4.63 3.83 10.35
CA ASN A 454 4.28 2.64 11.09
C ASN A 454 5.41 2.17 11.99
N VAL A 455 5.05 1.69 13.18
CA VAL A 455 5.91 0.90 14.06
C VAL A 455 5.38 -0.54 14.04
N PRO A 456 6.05 -1.48 13.35
CA PRO A 456 5.66 -2.89 13.34
C PRO A 456 5.50 -3.45 14.76
N GLY A 457 4.51 -4.32 14.94
CA GLY A 457 4.16 -4.90 16.26
C GLY A 457 3.36 -3.97 17.20
N VAL A 458 3.18 -2.69 16.87
CA VAL A 458 2.38 -1.75 17.68
C VAL A 458 0.97 -1.63 17.08
N ALA A 459 -0.06 -1.86 17.91
CA ALA A 459 -1.45 -1.96 17.43
C ALA A 459 -2.14 -0.61 17.11
N GLY A 460 -1.62 0.51 17.63
CA GLY A 460 -2.27 1.83 17.52
C GLY A 460 -1.29 2.98 17.35
N GLY A 461 -1.76 4.10 16.81
CA GLY A 461 -0.95 5.30 16.56
C GLY A 461 -0.34 5.38 15.15
N ASN A 462 -0.37 4.29 14.38
CA ASN A 462 0.20 4.19 13.04
C ASN A 462 -0.72 4.74 11.93
N TRP A 463 -0.14 4.99 10.76
CA TRP A 463 -0.82 5.41 9.52
C TRP A 463 -1.41 6.81 9.60
N ARG A 464 -0.91 7.64 10.51
CA ARG A 464 -1.49 8.95 10.83
C ARG A 464 -0.68 10.13 10.35
N TRP A 465 0.61 9.97 10.09
CA TRP A 465 1.44 11.09 9.68
C TRP A 465 0.92 11.71 8.38
N ASN A 466 0.81 13.03 8.41
CA ASN A 466 0.37 13.85 7.30
C ASN A 466 1.40 14.95 7.04
N MET A 467 1.74 15.17 5.78
CA MET A 467 2.57 16.31 5.39
C MET A 467 1.80 17.61 5.65
N LEU A 468 2.50 18.68 6.03
CA LEU A 468 1.89 19.99 6.28
C LEU A 468 1.79 20.82 4.99
N PRO A 469 0.76 21.67 4.86
CA PRO A 469 0.68 22.62 3.76
C PRO A 469 1.94 23.50 3.66
N GLY A 470 2.41 23.73 2.42
CA GLY A 470 3.57 24.58 2.15
C GLY A 470 4.93 23.90 2.26
N GLN A 471 5.00 22.61 2.62
CA GLN A 471 6.27 21.86 2.67
C GLN A 471 6.80 21.45 1.29
N LEU A 472 5.95 21.46 0.26
CA LEU A 472 6.35 21.24 -1.14
C LEU A 472 6.83 22.55 -1.77
N THR A 473 8.05 22.98 -1.43
CA THR A 473 8.63 24.23 -1.95
C THR A 473 9.41 24.01 -3.24
N GLU A 474 9.56 25.07 -4.04
CA GLU A 474 10.42 25.06 -5.23
C GLU A 474 11.89 24.80 -4.88
N ASP A 475 12.38 25.38 -3.78
CA ASP A 475 13.75 25.14 -3.29
C ASP A 475 14.00 23.67 -2.98
N LEU A 476 13.05 23.00 -2.30
CA LEU A 476 13.15 21.58 -2.01
C LEU A 476 13.14 20.76 -3.29
N ALA A 477 12.26 21.08 -4.24
CA ALA A 477 12.24 20.41 -5.54
C ALA A 477 13.57 20.57 -6.28
N GLY A 478 14.15 21.78 -6.28
CA GLY A 478 15.45 22.08 -6.87
C GLY A 478 16.58 21.27 -6.24
N GLU A 479 16.63 21.21 -4.92
CA GLU A 479 17.64 20.43 -4.18
C GLU A 479 17.57 18.92 -4.49
N ILE A 480 16.34 18.37 -4.56
CA ILE A 480 16.13 16.97 -4.93
C ILE A 480 16.53 16.74 -6.39
N ARG A 481 16.18 17.67 -7.29
CA ARG A 481 16.52 17.59 -8.72
C ARG A 481 18.03 17.60 -8.94
N GLU A 482 18.76 18.51 -8.28
CA GLU A 482 20.22 18.59 -8.37
C GLU A 482 20.86 17.27 -7.96
N MET A 483 20.41 16.68 -6.85
CA MET A 483 20.91 15.38 -6.41
C MET A 483 20.58 14.28 -7.42
N THR A 484 19.34 14.24 -7.91
CA THR A 484 18.87 13.22 -8.86
C THR A 484 19.60 13.31 -10.20
N ALA A 485 19.87 14.54 -10.69
CA ALA A 485 20.61 14.80 -11.92
C ALA A 485 22.10 14.44 -11.77
N CYS A 486 22.72 14.80 -10.64
CA CYS A 486 24.12 14.49 -10.34
C CYS A 486 24.45 13.00 -10.48
N TYR A 487 23.49 12.13 -10.11
CA TYR A 487 23.65 10.67 -10.19
C TYR A 487 22.97 10.03 -11.41
N GLY A 488 22.57 10.82 -12.40
CA GLY A 488 22.02 10.33 -13.68
C GLY A 488 20.70 9.58 -13.53
N ARG A 489 19.81 10.04 -12.65
CA ARG A 489 18.50 9.42 -12.39
C ARG A 489 17.30 10.25 -12.89
N CYS A 490 17.53 11.44 -13.41
CA CYS A 490 16.51 12.24 -14.11
C CYS A 490 16.15 11.60 -15.47
N SER A 491 15.03 12.00 -16.05
CA SER A 491 14.67 11.58 -17.41
C SER A 491 15.75 12.03 -18.41
N PRO A 492 16.11 11.21 -19.42
CA PRO A 492 17.02 11.63 -20.50
C PRO A 492 16.54 12.86 -21.29
N THR A 493 15.24 13.16 -21.25
CA THR A 493 14.66 14.35 -21.87
C THR A 493 14.88 15.64 -21.06
N ASP A 494 15.20 15.52 -19.77
CA ASP A 494 15.43 16.65 -18.87
C ASP A 494 16.89 17.11 -18.87
N THR A 495 17.81 16.30 -19.39
CA THR A 495 19.20 16.68 -19.64
C THR A 495 19.32 17.44 -20.96
N ARG A 496 18.67 18.60 -21.07
CA ARG A 496 19.18 19.64 -21.97
C ARG A 496 20.26 20.39 -21.20
N TYR A 497 21.51 20.04 -21.48
CA TYR A 497 22.61 20.93 -21.21
C TYR A 497 22.38 22.18 -22.08
N ASP A 498 21.99 23.29 -21.44
CA ASP A 498 22.26 24.62 -21.97
C ASP A 498 23.79 24.79 -21.91
N GLY A 499 24.44 24.36 -22.99
CA GLY A 499 25.88 24.53 -23.23
C GLY A 499 26.19 25.88 -23.87
#